data_AF-A0A5F5XC83-F1
#
_entry.id   AF-A0A5F5XC83-F1
#
_cell.length_a   1.000
_cell.length_b   1.000
_cell.length_c   1.000
_cell.angle_alpha   90.00
_cell.angle_beta   90.00
_cell.angle_gamma   90.00
#
_symmetry.space_group_name_H-M   'P 1'
#
loop_
_entity.id
_entity.type
_entity.pdbx_description
1 polymer ?
#
loop_
_entity_poly.entity_id
_entity_poly.type
_entity_poly.pdbx_seq_one_letter_code
_entity_poly.pdbx_strand_id
1 'polypeptide(L)' 'MALAASLAELHAEASCPLCLDYLRDPVTIACGHNFCLHCIQQCWEDLQHILPCPVCLHHCPDRNFRRNTHLLSVQLWLTS' A
#
# COMPACT_ATOMS: atom_id res chain seq x y z
N MET A 1 15.97 -18.62 12.75
CA MET A 1 15.65 -18.34 11.33
C MET A 1 14.17 -17.95 11.13
N ALA A 2 13.20 -18.54 11.85
CA ALA A 2 11.77 -18.21 11.69
C ALA A 2 11.41 -16.74 12.00
N LEU A 3 11.93 -16.17 13.09
CA LEU A 3 11.62 -14.79 13.50
C LEU A 3 12.01 -13.74 12.45
N ALA A 4 13.14 -13.95 11.75
CA ALA A 4 13.61 -13.04 10.72
C ALA A 4 12.69 -13.03 9.48
N ALA A 5 12.14 -14.20 9.11
CA ALA A 5 11.19 -14.31 8.01
C ALA A 5 9.87 -13.60 8.36
N SER A 6 9.34 -13.82 9.57
CA SER A 6 8.10 -13.17 10.01
C SER A 6 8.23 -11.65 10.11
N LEU A 7 9.38 -11.14 10.55
CA LEU A 7 9.65 -9.70 10.55
C LEU A 7 9.72 -9.14 9.12
N ALA A 8 10.34 -9.86 8.18
CA ALA A 8 10.43 -9.44 6.79
C ALA A 8 9.05 -9.42 6.10
N GLU A 9 8.18 -10.40 6.38
CA GLU A 9 6.79 -10.43 5.90
C GLU A 9 6.01 -9.20 6.41
N LEU A 10 6.12 -8.91 7.71
CA LEU A 10 5.47 -7.76 8.32
C LEU A 10 5.99 -6.43 7.75
N HIS A 11 7.30 -6.36 7.49
CA HIS A 11 7.92 -5.22 6.84
C HIS A 11 7.39 -5.00 5.42
N ALA A 12 7.26 -6.08 4.64
CA ALA A 12 6.73 -6.02 3.29
C ALA A 12 5.28 -5.55 3.28
N GLU A 13 4.47 -5.99 4.25
CA GLU A 13 3.07 -5.56 4.39
C GLU A 13 2.93 -4.07 4.76
N ALA A 14 3.87 -3.54 5.55
CA ALA A 14 3.90 -2.14 5.97
C ALA A 14 4.65 -1.20 4.99
N SER A 15 5.17 -1.73 3.88
CA SER A 15 5.96 -0.96 2.91
C SER A 15 5.12 -0.55 1.70
N CYS A 16 5.33 0.69 1.23
CA CYS A 16 4.73 1.18 0.02
C CYS A 16 5.55 0.74 -1.20
N PRO A 17 4.98 0.03 -2.18
CA PRO A 17 5.70 -0.40 -3.38
C PRO A 17 6.04 0.76 -4.35
N LEU A 18 5.45 1.95 -4.15
CA LEU A 18 5.70 3.12 -5.00
C LEU A 18 6.87 3.98 -4.51
N CYS A 19 6.92 4.28 -3.20
CA CYS A 19 8.02 5.08 -2.63
C CYS A 19 9.10 4.24 -1.95
N LEU A 20 8.92 2.91 -1.86
CA LEU A 20 9.86 1.96 -1.26
C LEU A 20 10.21 2.28 0.21
N ASP A 21 9.25 2.89 0.91
CA ASP A 21 9.34 3.33 2.30
C ASP A 21 8.05 2.91 3.02
N TYR A 22 7.99 3.05 4.34
CA TYR A 22 6.80 2.71 5.10
C TYR A 22 5.56 3.49 4.64
N LEU A 23 4.41 2.83 4.71
CA LEU A 23 3.13 3.39 4.28
C LEU A 23 2.71 4.60 5.14
N ARG A 24 2.66 5.79 4.54
CA ARG A 24 2.06 6.99 5.14
C ARG A 24 0.61 7.14 4.67
N ASP A 25 -0.33 7.20 5.61
CA ASP A 25 -1.76 7.15 5.32
C ASP A 25 -2.12 5.97 4.40
N PRO A 26 -1.90 4.71 4.84
CA PRO A 26 -2.12 3.53 4.03
C PRO A 26 -3.56 3.45 3.55
N VAL A 27 -3.69 3.24 2.24
CA VAL A 27 -4.96 2.98 1.59
C VAL A 27 -4.90 1.67 0.81
N THR A 28 -6.00 0.92 0.90
CA THR A 28 -6.23 -0.30 0.13
C THR A 28 -7.09 0.02 -1.09
N ILE A 29 -6.63 -0.39 -2.27
CA ILE A 29 -7.41 -0.30 -3.52
C ILE A 29 -8.22 -1.58 -3.76
N ALA A 30 -9.08 -1.61 -4.79
CA ALA A 30 -10.04 -2.69 -5.04
C ALA A 30 -9.41 -4.10 -5.11
N CYS A 31 -8.17 -4.21 -5.60
CA CYS A 31 -7.46 -5.48 -5.69
C CYS A 31 -6.79 -5.93 -4.37
N GLY A 32 -6.90 -5.17 -3.28
CA GLY A 32 -6.34 -5.51 -1.96
C GLY A 32 -4.90 -5.04 -1.68
N HIS A 33 -4.21 -4.42 -2.65
CA HIS A 33 -2.87 -3.87 -2.44
C HIS A 33 -2.92 -2.53 -1.70
N ASN A 34 -1.87 -2.27 -0.91
CA ASN A 34 -1.78 -1.10 -0.03
C ASN A 34 -0.71 -0.12 -0.53
N PHE A 35 -1.02 1.18 -0.46
CA PHE A 35 -0.14 2.26 -0.89
C PHE A 35 -0.29 3.46 0.05
N CYS A 36 0.69 4.37 0.05
CA CYS A 36 0.47 5.68 0.62
C CYS A 36 -0.63 6.40 -0.18
N LEU A 37 -1.54 7.11 0.49
CA LEU A 37 -2.59 7.88 -0.18
C LEU A 37 -2.02 8.80 -1.27
N HIS A 38 -0.98 9.56 -0.93
CA HIS A 38 -0.34 10.48 -1.87
C HIS A 38 0.29 9.75 -3.07
N CYS A 39 0.98 8.63 -2.85
CA CYS A 39 1.67 7.91 -3.92
C CYS A 39 0.69 7.33 -4.94
N ILE A 40 -0.42 6.72 -4.49
CA ILE A 40 -1.41 6.18 -5.43
C ILE A 40 -2.19 7.28 -6.14
N GLN A 41 -2.46 8.41 -5.47
CA GLN A 41 -3.08 9.57 -6.10
C GLN A 41 -2.20 10.14 -7.22
N GLN A 42 -0.91 10.32 -6.98
CA GLN A 42 0.05 10.79 -7.98
C GLN A 42 0.20 9.78 -9.13
N CYS A 43 0.28 8.48 -8.82
CA CYS A 43 0.35 7.43 -9.84
C CYS A 43 -0.86 7.42 -10.78
N TRP A 44 -2.04 7.81 -10.28
CA TRP A 44 -3.27 7.87 -11.04
C TRP A 44 -3.63 9.28 -11.50
N GLU A 45 -2.78 10.29 -11.34
CA GLU A 45 -3.12 11.70 -11.63
C GLU A 45 -3.56 11.89 -13.10
N ASP A 46 -2.80 11.34 -14.04
CA ASP A 46 -3.05 11.47 -15.49
C ASP A 46 -3.96 10.38 -16.09
N LEU A 47 -4.50 9.48 -15.25
CA LEU A 47 -5.30 8.34 -15.71
C LEU A 47 -6.80 8.61 -15.61
N GLN A 48 -7.52 8.51 -16.73
CA GLN A 48 -8.95 8.87 -16.79
C GLN A 48 -9.90 7.66 -16.74
N HIS A 49 -9.59 6.58 -17.46
CA HIS A 49 -10.53 5.46 -17.66
C HIS A 49 -10.08 4.15 -17.03
N ILE A 50 -8.77 3.92 -17.01
CA ILE A 50 -8.18 2.68 -16.50
C ILE A 50 -7.24 3.07 -15.38
N LEU A 51 -7.54 2.59 -14.18
CA LEU A 51 -6.72 2.77 -12.99
C LEU A 51 -6.09 1.41 -12.64
N PRO A 52 -4.98 1.02 -13.29
CA PRO A 52 -4.33 -0.24 -13.00
C PRO A 52 -3.65 -0.18 -11.63
N CYS A 53 -3.71 -1.28 -10.89
CA CYS A 53 -2.85 -1.49 -9.73
C CYS A 53 -1.38 -1.50 -10.19
N PRO A 54 -0.48 -0.69 -9.59
CA PRO A 54 0.95 -0.69 -9.92
C PRO A 54 1.67 -2.03 -9.68
N VAL A 55 1.08 -2.93 -8.89
CA VAL A 55 1.69 -4.21 -8.50
C VAL A 55 1.18 -5.37 -9.37
N CYS A 56 -0.14 -5.56 -9.45
CA CYS A 56 -0.73 -6.72 -10.13
C CYS A 56 -1.44 -6.37 -11.44
N LEU A 57 -1.45 -5.09 -11.85
CA LEU A 57 -2.08 -4.58 -13.06
C LEU A 57 -3.60 -4.79 -13.13
N HIS A 58 -4.23 -5.26 -12.05
CA HIS A 58 -5.69 -5.37 -11.96
C HIS A 58 -6.33 -4.00 -12.12
N HIS A 59 -7.32 -3.90 -13.00
CA HIS A 59 -8.09 -2.67 -13.20
C HIS A 59 -8.94 -2.40 -11.96
N CYS A 60 -8.65 -1.31 -11.27
CA CYS A 60 -9.45 -0.84 -10.16
C CYS A 60 -10.52 0.10 -10.72
N PRO A 61 -11.82 -0.23 -10.61
CA PRO A 61 -12.87 0.53 -11.29
C PRO A 61 -13.02 1.95 -10.75
N ASP A 62 -12.66 2.20 -9.48
CA ASP A 62 -12.91 3.46 -8.80
C ASP A 62 -11.70 3.97 -7.98
N ARG A 63 -11.63 5.28 -7.78
CA ARG A 63 -10.73 5.96 -6.82
C ARG A 63 -11.18 5.84 -5.36
N ASN A 64 -11.95 4.80 -5.04
CA ASN A 64 -12.48 4.55 -3.69
C ASN A 64 -11.42 3.86 -2.84
N PHE A 65 -10.52 4.67 -2.30
CA PHE A 65 -9.48 4.25 -1.37
C PHE A 65 -10.08 3.92 0.01
N ARG A 66 -9.86 2.71 0.52
CA ARG A 66 -10.21 2.36 1.90
C ARG A 66 -9.00 2.59 2.79
N ARG A 67 -9.09 3.48 3.78
CA ARG A 67 -8.00 3.67 4.76
C ARG A 67 -7.80 2.38 5.56
N ASN A 68 -6.56 1.97 5.72
CA ASN A 68 -6.19 0.77 6.46
C ASN A 68 -5.45 1.13 7.75
N THR A 69 -6.20 1.40 8.82
CA THR A 69 -5.63 1.80 10.12
C THR A 69 -4.82 0.69 10.80
N HIS A 70 -5.02 -0.57 10.42
CA HIS A 70 -4.23 -1.69 10.94
C HIS A 70 -2.77 -1.60 10.48
N LEU A 71 -2.52 -1.22 9.23
CA LEU A 71 -1.16 -1.07 8.72
C LEU A 71 -0.41 0.09 9.37
N LEU A 72 -1.12 1.15 9.78
CA LEU A 72 -0.53 2.22 10.61
C LEU A 72 -0.05 1.66 11.97
N SER A 73 -0.86 0.82 12.61
CA SER A 73 -0.47 0.22 13.90
C SER A 73 0.73 -0.72 13.78
N VAL A 74 0.81 -1.49 12.69
CA VAL A 74 1.94 -2.38 12.40
C VAL A 74 3.22 -1.60 12.16
N GLN A 75 3.16 -0.52 11.37
CA GLN A 75 4.31 0.35 11.13
C GLN A 75 4.86 0.92 12.46
N LEU A 76 3.99 1.44 13.33
CA LEU A 76 4.40 2.00 14.62
C LEU A 76 5.12 0.96 15.49
N TRP A 77 4.70 -0.30 15.45
CA TRP A 77 5.38 -1.42 16.14
C TRP A 77 6.76 -1.72 15.57
N LEU A 78 6.95 -1.62 14.25
CA LEU A 78 8.24 -1.88 13.60
C LEU A 78 9.28 -0.78 13.86
N THR A 79 8.83 0.45 14.13
CA THR A 79 9.69 1.62 14.34
C THR A 79 9.90 2.00 15.80
N SER A 80 9.28 1.28 16.74
CA SER A 80 9.41 1.49 18.20
C SER A 80 10.39 0.51 18.83
#